data_AF-A0A838R935-F1
#
_entry.id   AF-A0A838R935-F1
#
_cell.length_a   1.000
_cell.length_b   1.000
_cell.length_c   1.000
_cell.angle_alpha   90.00
_cell.angle_beta   90.00
_cell.angle_gamma   90.00
#
_symmetry.space_group_name_H-M   'P 1'
#
loop_
_entity.id
_entity.type
_entity.pdbx_description
1 polymer ?
#
loop_
_entity_poly.entity_id
_entity_poly.type
_entity_poly.pdbx_seq_one_letter_code
_entity_poly.pdbx_strand_id
1 'polypeptide(L)'
;MPKQASQRQIILILGVMFTTCLSCGCASDEPPLSNSTKTYLEAKELIAKGQKEEALIALDASIKESPTLWSLRDRAKLHAERGEDKAAREDCEAALTVTPDDLDVFWIKGELAKPKEQRFQGQFKNPPSSNR
;
A
#
# COMPACT_ATOMS: atom_id res chain seq x y z
N MET A 1 -30.12 49.21 -52.08
CA MET A 1 -31.15 48.19 -52.38
C MET A 1 -31.59 47.53 -51.08
N PRO A 2 -32.83 47.76 -50.60
CA PRO A 2 -33.39 47.07 -49.46
C PRO A 2 -34.19 45.84 -49.91
N LYS A 3 -34.03 44.68 -49.24
CA LYS A 3 -35.04 43.61 -49.28
C LYS A 3 -35.34 43.13 -47.87
N GLN A 4 -36.63 43.25 -47.58
CA GLN A 4 -37.36 42.94 -46.38
C GLN A 4 -37.75 41.44 -46.38
N ALA A 5 -37.74 40.84 -45.19
CA ALA A 5 -38.53 39.72 -44.69
C ALA A 5 -38.92 38.54 -45.59
N SER A 6 -38.63 37.32 -45.11
CA SER A 6 -39.56 36.20 -45.24
C SER A 6 -39.47 35.29 -44.01
N GLN A 7 -40.52 35.35 -43.19
CA GLN A 7 -40.83 34.36 -42.15
C GLN A 7 -41.04 32.99 -42.79
N ARG A 8 -40.40 31.96 -42.24
CA ARG A 8 -40.95 30.60 -42.23
C ARG A 8 -40.82 30.03 -40.83
N GLN A 9 -41.95 30.01 -40.14
CA GLN A 9 -42.16 29.25 -38.92
C GLN A 9 -41.93 27.76 -39.22
N ILE A 10 -41.08 27.12 -38.44
CA ILE A 10 -41.10 25.66 -38.27
C ILE A 10 -41.11 25.40 -36.76
N ILE A 11 -42.32 25.33 -36.20
CA ILE A 11 -42.57 24.70 -34.90
C ILE A 11 -42.81 23.22 -35.21
N LEU A 12 -41.92 22.32 -34.80
CA LEU A 12 -42.29 20.91 -34.62
C LEU A 12 -41.52 20.25 -33.46
N ILE A 13 -42.26 20.06 -32.38
CA ILE A 13 -42.31 18.87 -31.51
C ILE A 13 -41.21 18.71 -30.44
N LEU A 14 -41.57 19.20 -29.25
CA LEU A 14 -41.53 18.51 -27.95
C LEU A 14 -40.95 17.08 -27.99
N GLY A 15 -39.66 16.97 -27.67
CA GLY A 15 -38.97 15.71 -27.37
C GLY A 15 -38.76 15.53 -25.88
N VAL A 16 -39.74 14.91 -25.23
CA VAL A 16 -39.64 13.94 -24.12
C VAL A 16 -38.77 14.30 -22.89
N MET A 17 -39.49 14.63 -21.81
CA MET A 17 -39.29 14.24 -20.40
C MET A 17 -37.86 14.16 -19.86
N PHE A 18 -37.48 15.26 -19.22
CA PHE A 18 -36.45 15.35 -18.19
C PHE A 18 -36.95 14.73 -16.87
N THR A 19 -36.93 13.41 -16.72
CA THR A 19 -37.20 12.76 -15.41
C THR A 19 -36.59 11.35 -15.30
N THR A 20 -35.41 11.25 -14.69
CA THR A 20 -35.01 10.18 -13.74
C THR A 20 -33.85 10.74 -12.89
N CYS A 21 -34.13 11.20 -11.67
CA CYS A 21 -33.96 10.46 -10.42
C CYS A 21 -32.50 10.03 -10.11
N LEU A 22 -31.89 10.76 -9.17
CA LEU A 22 -31.09 10.25 -8.05
C LEU A 22 -30.13 9.07 -8.37
N SER A 23 -28.90 9.37 -8.73
CA SER A 23 -27.78 8.59 -8.20
C SER A 23 -26.85 9.55 -7.46
N CYS A 24 -26.88 9.45 -6.14
CA CYS A 24 -25.82 9.96 -5.29
C CYS A 24 -24.60 9.05 -5.55
N GLY A 25 -23.95 9.25 -6.69
CA GLY A 25 -22.69 8.61 -7.01
C GLY A 25 -21.58 9.39 -6.32
N CYS A 26 -21.29 9.08 -5.07
CA CYS A 26 -19.98 9.41 -4.50
C CYS A 26 -18.94 8.56 -5.25
N ALA A 27 -18.60 8.97 -6.47
CA ALA A 27 -17.40 8.51 -7.14
C ALA A 27 -16.25 9.04 -6.29
N SER A 28 -15.71 8.18 -5.44
CA SER A 28 -14.50 8.50 -4.70
C SER A 28 -13.37 8.65 -5.71
N ASP A 29 -13.06 9.90 -6.07
CA ASP A 29 -11.84 10.30 -6.78
C ASP A 29 -10.62 10.05 -5.88
N GLU A 30 -10.39 8.79 -5.49
CA GLU A 30 -9.17 8.42 -4.78
C GLU A 30 -8.01 8.52 -5.78
N PRO A 31 -6.99 9.35 -5.50
CA PRO A 31 -5.83 9.43 -6.36
C PRO A 31 -5.20 8.03 -6.51
N PRO A 32 -4.69 7.67 -7.70
CA PRO A 32 -4.10 6.36 -7.91
C PRO A 32 -2.97 6.15 -6.90
N LEU A 33 -2.95 4.98 -6.26
CA LEU A 33 -1.88 4.59 -5.35
C LEU A 33 -0.52 4.73 -6.04
N SER A 34 0.50 5.18 -5.30
CA SER A 34 1.87 5.15 -5.81
C SER A 34 2.28 3.71 -6.16
N ASN A 35 3.17 3.55 -7.14
CA ASN A 35 3.64 2.22 -7.53
C ASN A 35 4.37 1.53 -6.34
N SER A 36 5.02 2.30 -5.46
CA SER A 36 5.64 1.81 -4.22
C SER A 36 4.60 1.25 -3.25
N THR A 37 3.46 1.93 -3.12
CA THR A 37 2.34 1.46 -2.28
C THR A 37 1.72 0.20 -2.88
N LYS A 38 1.51 0.17 -4.20
CA LYS A 38 0.96 -1.00 -4.89
C LYS A 38 1.83 -2.24 -4.69
N THR A 39 3.13 -2.12 -4.91
CA THR A 39 4.10 -3.22 -4.74
C THR A 39 4.25 -3.62 -3.27
N TYR A 40 4.13 -2.68 -2.33
CA TYR A 40 4.05 -3.01 -0.90
C TYR A 40 2.80 -3.86 -0.59
N LEU A 41 1.61 -3.45 -1.07
CA LEU A 41 0.37 -4.19 -0.84
C LEU A 41 0.43 -5.60 -1.45
N GLU A 42 1.02 -5.74 -2.63
CA GLU A 42 1.31 -7.04 -3.24
C GLU A 42 2.20 -7.89 -2.33
N ALA A 43 3.29 -7.33 -1.80
CA ALA A 43 4.14 -8.04 -0.84
C ALA A 43 3.35 -8.51 0.40
N LYS A 44 2.42 -7.71 0.92
CA LYS A 44 1.57 -8.10 2.06
C LYS A 44 0.68 -9.28 1.75
N GLU A 45 0.08 -9.31 0.57
CA GLU A 45 -0.71 -10.46 0.13
C GLU A 45 0.15 -11.72 -0.01
N LEU A 46 1.34 -11.59 -0.58
CA LEU A 46 2.30 -12.68 -0.75
C LEU A 46 2.76 -13.23 0.61
N ILE A 47 3.06 -12.36 1.58
CA ILE A 47 3.38 -12.75 2.96
C ILE A 47 2.22 -13.53 3.58
N ALA A 48 0.98 -13.06 3.43
CA ALA A 48 -0.20 -13.74 3.96
C ALA A 48 -0.42 -15.13 3.33
N LYS A 49 -0.03 -15.30 2.07
CA LYS A 49 -0.06 -16.58 1.34
C LYS A 49 1.16 -17.48 1.64
N GLY A 50 2.15 -16.99 2.40
CA GLY A 50 3.39 -17.70 2.69
C GLY A 50 4.42 -17.70 1.55
N GLN A 51 4.18 -16.92 0.49
CA GLN A 51 5.04 -16.76 -0.68
C GLN A 51 6.16 -15.75 -0.38
N LYS A 52 7.09 -16.15 0.49
CA LYS A 52 8.09 -15.24 1.08
C LYS A 52 9.11 -14.73 0.06
N GLU A 53 9.48 -15.52 -0.93
CA GLU A 53 10.47 -15.12 -1.94
C GLU A 53 9.90 -14.06 -2.88
N GLU A 54 8.69 -14.27 -3.37
CA GLU A 54 7.97 -13.31 -4.19
C GLU A 54 7.68 -12.03 -3.39
N ALA A 55 7.36 -12.17 -2.10
CA ALA A 55 7.19 -11.01 -1.22
C ALA A 55 8.46 -10.16 -1.12
N LEU A 56 9.64 -10.78 -1.01
CA LEU A 56 10.92 -10.05 -0.98
C LEU A 56 11.14 -9.27 -2.27
N ILE A 57 10.83 -9.85 -3.43
CA ILE A 57 10.94 -9.16 -4.73
C ILE A 57 10.00 -7.94 -4.78
N ALA A 58 8.76 -8.10 -4.31
CA ALA A 58 7.79 -7.01 -4.26
C ALA A 58 8.20 -5.90 -3.26
N LEU A 59 8.79 -6.28 -2.11
CA LEU A 59 9.36 -5.33 -1.14
C LEU A 59 10.55 -4.58 -1.72
N ASP A 60 11.44 -5.25 -2.45
CA ASP A 60 12.57 -4.62 -3.14
C ASP A 60 12.09 -3.59 -4.16
N ALA A 61 11.07 -3.92 -4.95
CA ALA A 61 10.46 -2.99 -5.89
C ALA A 61 9.86 -1.76 -5.16
N SER A 62 9.14 -2.00 -4.06
CA SER A 62 8.54 -0.95 -3.24
C SER A 62 9.60 0.01 -2.67
N ILE A 63 10.67 -0.54 -2.08
CA ILE A 63 11.77 0.20 -1.46
C ILE A 63 12.58 0.96 -2.50
N LYS A 64 12.83 0.35 -3.67
CA LYS A 64 13.58 1.00 -4.76
C LYS A 64 12.88 2.27 -5.26
N GLU A 65 11.55 2.26 -5.29
CA GLU A 65 10.78 3.43 -5.67
C GLU A 65 10.68 4.45 -4.54
N SER A 66 10.33 3.99 -3.33
CA SER A 66 10.27 4.83 -2.14
C SER A 66 10.48 3.98 -0.88
N PRO A 67 11.59 4.15 -0.15
CA PRO A 67 11.78 3.48 1.13
C PRO A 67 10.75 3.97 2.15
N THR A 68 9.88 3.06 2.59
CA THR A 68 8.92 3.33 3.66
C THR A 68 9.23 2.48 4.89
N LEU A 69 8.78 2.95 6.06
CA LEU A 69 8.88 2.18 7.32
C LEU A 69 8.33 0.76 7.13
N TRP A 70 7.15 0.64 6.50
CA TRP A 70 6.47 -0.65 6.39
C TRP A 70 7.20 -1.64 5.49
N SER A 71 7.66 -1.20 4.31
CA SER A 71 8.39 -2.06 3.38
C SER A 71 9.72 -2.52 4.00
N LEU A 72 10.47 -1.61 4.63
CA LEU A 72 11.73 -1.93 5.30
C LEU A 72 11.51 -2.88 6.48
N ARG A 73 10.50 -2.63 7.32
CA ARG A 73 10.18 -3.46 8.48
C ARG A 73 9.77 -4.88 8.08
N ASP A 74 8.88 -5.02 7.09
CA ASP A 74 8.42 -6.33 6.64
C ASP A 74 9.56 -7.11 5.95
N ARG A 75 10.45 -6.43 5.20
CA ARG A 75 11.65 -7.04 4.60
C ARG A 75 12.66 -7.48 5.66
N ALA A 76 12.91 -6.65 6.67
CA ALA A 76 13.76 -6.99 7.81
C ALA A 76 13.31 -8.27 8.50
N LYS A 77 12.00 -8.41 8.73
CA LYS A 77 11.42 -9.61 9.36
C LYS A 77 11.63 -10.85 8.49
N LEU A 78 11.40 -10.77 7.17
CA LEU A 78 11.62 -11.90 6.26
C LEU A 78 13.09 -12.32 6.21
N HIS A 79 14.02 -11.37 6.13
CA HIS A 79 15.46 -11.65 6.24
C HIS A 79 15.82 -12.29 7.58
N ALA A 80 15.27 -11.81 8.69
CA ALA A 80 15.51 -12.36 10.02
C ALA A 80 15.00 -13.82 10.16
N GLU A 81 13.86 -14.14 9.56
CA GLU A 81 13.31 -15.51 9.49
C GLU A 81 14.18 -16.44 8.64
N ARG A 82 14.79 -15.93 7.56
CA ARG A 82 15.75 -16.66 6.71
C ARG A 82 17.12 -16.84 7.37
N GLY A 83 17.43 -16.06 8.42
CA GLY A 83 18.74 -16.04 9.07
C GLY A 83 19.74 -15.11 8.37
N GLU A 84 19.25 -14.19 7.54
CA GLU A 84 20.02 -13.20 6.82
C GLU A 84 20.22 -11.96 7.70
N ASP A 85 20.84 -12.17 8.86
CA ASP A 85 20.85 -11.19 9.96
C ASP A 85 21.48 -9.86 9.59
N LYS A 86 22.45 -9.86 8.65
CA LYS A 86 23.07 -8.62 8.18
C LYS A 86 22.06 -7.76 7.43
N ALA A 87 21.38 -8.33 6.44
CA ALA A 87 20.35 -7.63 5.66
C ALA A 87 19.20 -7.18 6.56
N ALA A 88 18.78 -8.02 7.50
CA ALA A 88 17.75 -7.67 8.47
C ALA A 88 18.13 -6.46 9.35
N ARG A 89 19.40 -6.36 9.78
CA ARG A 89 19.90 -5.20 10.57
C ARG A 89 19.95 -3.94 9.73
N GLU A 90 20.43 -4.02 8.49
CA GLU A 90 20.47 -2.89 7.56
C GLU A 90 19.06 -2.34 7.30
N ASP A 91 18.07 -3.21 7.09
CA ASP A 91 16.67 -2.80 6.94
C ASP A 91 16.09 -2.20 8.23
N CYS A 92 16.43 -2.74 9.40
CA CYS A 92 16.02 -2.15 10.67
C CYS A 92 16.61 -0.74 10.87
N GLU A 93 17.87 -0.53 10.50
CA GLU A 93 18.53 0.79 10.60
C GLU A 93 17.91 1.80 9.64
N ALA A 94 17.63 1.39 8.40
CA ALA A 94 16.91 2.20 7.44
C ALA A 94 15.48 2.52 7.94
N ALA A 95 14.77 1.55 8.52
CA ALA A 95 13.44 1.75 9.07
C ALA A 95 13.44 2.75 10.24
N LEU A 96 14.43 2.66 11.15
CA LEU A 96 14.60 3.61 12.25
C LEU A 96 15.05 5.00 11.78
N THR A 97 15.64 5.11 10.60
CA THR A 97 15.90 6.42 9.98
C THR A 97 14.60 7.10 9.53
N VAL A 98 13.62 6.31 9.06
CA VAL A 98 12.30 6.82 8.68
C VAL A 98 11.42 7.10 9.91
N THR A 99 11.44 6.20 10.90
CA THR A 99 10.65 6.34 12.14
C THR A 99 11.48 5.85 13.33
N PRO A 100 12.16 6.78 14.06
CA PRO A 100 13.14 6.42 15.10
C PRO A 100 12.61 5.64 16.30
N ASP A 101 11.31 5.66 16.54
CA ASP A 101 10.66 5.09 17.73
C ASP A 101 9.70 3.93 17.40
N ASP A 102 9.79 3.33 16.20
CA ASP A 102 8.92 2.20 15.84
C ASP A 102 9.21 0.96 16.69
N LEU A 103 8.25 0.61 17.54
CA LEU A 103 8.34 -0.50 18.49
C LEU A 103 8.48 -1.85 17.80
N ASP A 104 7.92 -2.02 16.60
CA ASP A 104 8.00 -3.29 15.89
C ASP A 104 9.41 -3.50 15.31
N VAL A 105 10.10 -2.43 14.89
CA VAL A 105 11.51 -2.52 14.48
C VAL A 105 12.39 -2.88 15.68
N PHE A 106 12.16 -2.29 16.86
CA PHE A 106 12.87 -2.71 18.07
C PHE A 106 12.59 -4.15 18.47
N TRP A 107 11.35 -4.61 18.28
CA TRP A 107 10.99 -6.01 18.47
C TRP A 107 11.77 -6.93 17.51
N ILE A 108 11.85 -6.61 16.21
CA ILE A 108 12.67 -7.38 15.25
C ILE A 108 14.14 -7.41 15.66
N LYS A 109 14.71 -6.27 16.10
CA LYS A 109 16.09 -6.22 16.62
C LYS A 109 16.29 -7.11 17.85
N GLY A 110 15.29 -7.17 18.74
CA GLY A 110 15.27 -8.10 19.87
C GLY A 110 15.27 -9.56 19.43
N GLU A 111 14.50 -9.91 18.39
CA GLU A 111 14.51 -11.26 17.80
C GLU A 111 15.87 -11.59 17.16
N LEU A 112 16.52 -10.63 16.48
CA LEU A 112 17.84 -10.81 15.89
C LEU A 112 18.95 -11.08 16.91
N ALA A 113 18.76 -10.73 18.19
CA ALA A 113 19.69 -11.05 19.27
C ALA A 113 19.57 -12.51 19.74
N LYS A 114 18.48 -13.21 19.39
CA LYS A 114 18.26 -14.62 19.74
C LYS A 114 18.90 -15.56 18.69
N PRO A 115 19.21 -16.81 19.07
CA PRO A 115 19.46 -17.87 18.10
C PRO A 115 18.30 -17.98 17.11
N LYS A 116 18.61 -18.24 15.84
CA LYS A 116 17.62 -18.29 14.75
C LYS A 116 16.43 -19.19 15.09
N GLU A 117 16.71 -20.33 15.72
CA GLU A 117 15.74 -21.37 16.08
C GLU A 117 14.78 -20.93 17.19
N GLN A 118 15.05 -19.81 17.87
CA GLN A 118 14.24 -19.28 18.96
C GLN A 118 13.50 -17.99 18.58
N ARG A 119 13.72 -17.48 17.37
CA ARG A 119 13.11 -16.23 16.91
C ARG A 119 11.63 -16.42 16.63
N PHE A 120 10.85 -15.36 16.86
CA PHE A 120 9.43 -15.27 16.52
C PHE A 120 8.61 -16.43 17.12
N GLN A 121 8.97 -16.83 18.35
CA GLN A 121 8.36 -17.94 19.08
C GLN A 121 8.00 -17.53 20.51
N GLY A 122 7.16 -18.35 21.14
CA GLY A 122 6.71 -18.13 22.52
C GLY A 122 5.69 -17.00 22.67
N GLN A 123 5.61 -16.45 23.88
CA GLN A 123 4.61 -15.46 24.28
C GLN A 123 4.69 -14.15 23.47
N PHE A 124 5.89 -13.75 23.04
CA PHE A 124 6.15 -12.48 22.34
C PHE A 124 6.44 -12.69 20.85
N LYS A 125 5.88 -13.75 20.25
CA LYS A 125 6.09 -14.10 18.84
C LYS A 125 5.51 -13.11 17.83
N ASN A 126 4.58 -12.25 18.27
CA ASN A 126 3.94 -11.25 17.44
C ASN A 126 4.49 -9.86 17.78
N PRO A 127 4.53 -8.93 16.80
CA PRO A 127 4.98 -7.57 17.04
C PRO A 127 4.06 -6.82 18.01
N PRO A 128 4.57 -5.83 18.75
CA PRO A 128 3.76 -4.98 19.64
C PRO A 128 2.53 -4.36 18.96
N SER A 129 2.61 -4.02 17.67
CA SER A 129 1.47 -3.52 16.90
C SER A 129 0.28 -4.49 16.78
N SER A 130 0.49 -5.80 16.96
CA SER A 130 -0.59 -6.79 16.88
C SER A 130 -1.61 -6.73 18.02
N ASN A 131 -1.30 -6.00 19.10
CA ASN A 131 -2.16 -5.86 20.28
C ASN A 131 -2.91 -4.51 20.30
N ARG A 132 -2.89 -3.74 19.20
CA ARG A 132 -3.53 -2.42 19.08
C ARG A 132 -4.84 -2.48 18.31
#